data_AF-A0A955EJ28-F1
#
_entry.id   AF-A0A955EJ28-F1
#
_cell.length_a   1.000
_cell.length_b   1.000
_cell.length_c   1.000
_cell.angle_alpha   90.00
_cell.angle_beta   90.00
_cell.angle_gamma   90.00
#
_symmetry.space_group_name_H-M   'P 1'
#
loop_
_entity.id
_entity.type
_entity.pdbx_description
1 polymer ?
#
loop_
_entity_poly.entity_id
_entity_poly.type
_entity_poly.pdbx_seq_one_letter_code
_entity_poly.pdbx_strand_id
1 'polypeptide(L)' 'MRFADVELGDDLPETHPDISMEKVRLFVKAAGMNFPRFTDHEFARNEGLPGAIVPGVMSQGFL' A
#
# COMPACT_ATOMS: atom_id res chain seq x y z
N MET A 1 9.45 22.18 -7.10
CA MET A 1 10.62 21.72 -7.86
C MET A 1 10.40 22.12 -9.31
N ARG A 2 11.36 22.81 -9.91
CA ARG A 2 11.38 23.09 -11.36
C ARG A 2 12.36 22.11 -12.00
N PHE A 3 12.27 21.92 -13.31
CA PHE A 3 13.19 21.04 -14.04
C PHE A 3 14.67 21.42 -13.85
N ALA A 4 14.96 22.72 -13.74
CA ALA A 4 16.32 23.22 -13.51
C ALA A 4 16.86 22.95 -12.09
N ASP A 5 16.03 22.45 -11.17
CA ASP A 5 16.39 22.19 -9.77
C ASP A 5 16.71 20.70 -9.51
N VAL A 6 16.85 19.87 -10.57
CA VAL A 6 17.02 18.40 -10.46
C VAL A 6 18.27 17.95 -11.22
N GLU A 7 19.10 17.14 -10.57
CA GLU A 7 20.27 16.51 -11.17
C GLU A 7 20.15 14.97 -11.17
N LEU A 8 20.81 14.32 -12.13
CA LEU A 8 20.83 12.85 -12.17
C LEU A 8 21.59 12.33 -10.95
N GLY A 9 20.93 11.49 -10.15
CA GLY A 9 21.46 10.97 -8.90
C GLY A 9 20.88 11.65 -7.66
N ASP A 10 19.99 12.64 -7.82
CA ASP A 10 19.24 13.20 -6.68
C ASP A 10 18.34 12.14 -6.04
N ASP A 11 18.42 12.07 -4.71
CA ASP A 11 17.52 11.26 -3.89
C ASP A 11 16.25 12.04 -3.53
N LEU A 12 15.11 11.35 -3.52
CA LEU A 12 13.87 11.90 -2.98
C LEU A 12 13.85 11.74 -1.45
N PRO A 13 13.20 12.66 -0.72
CA PRO A 13 12.96 12.49 0.70
C PRO A 13 12.23 11.18 1.00
N GLU A 14 12.62 10.51 2.08
CA GLU A 14 11.90 9.32 2.56
C GLU A 14 10.46 9.70 2.98
N THR A 15 9.51 8.83 2.64
CA THR A 15 8.12 8.96 3.09
C THR A 15 7.65 7.66 3.71
N HIS A 16 6.78 7.78 4.73
CA HIS A 16 6.14 6.64 5.38
C HIS A 16 4.62 6.75 5.18
N PRO A 17 4.07 6.10 4.14
CA PRO A 17 2.63 6.13 3.91
C PRO A 17 1.87 5.43 5.04
N ASP A 18 0.67 5.93 5.36
CA ASP A 18 -0.23 5.29 6.30
C ASP A 18 -0.84 4.02 5.68
N ILE A 19 -0.29 2.88 6.11
CA ILE A 19 -0.74 1.53 5.71
C ILE A 19 -1.57 0.86 6.81
N SER A 20 -2.19 1.65 7.69
CA SER A 20 -3.11 1.11 8.70
C SER A 20 -4.26 0.33 8.06
N MET A 21 -4.81 -0.62 8.81
CA MET A 21 -5.94 -1.43 8.37
C MET A 21 -7.15 -0.60 7.92
N GLU A 22 -7.34 0.58 8.51
CA GLU A 22 -8.38 1.53 8.09
C GLU A 22 -8.16 2.01 6.65
N LYS A 23 -6.94 2.43 6.30
CA LYS A 23 -6.60 2.87 4.94
C LYS A 23 -6.67 1.73 3.94
N VAL A 24 -6.21 0.54 4.32
CA VAL A 24 -6.33 -0.66 3.46
C VAL A 24 -7.79 -0.95 3.16
N ARG A 25 -8.68 -0.95 4.17
CA ARG A 25 -10.13 -1.14 3.97
C ARG A 25 -10.76 -0.09 3.06
N LEU A 26 -10.37 1.17 3.22
CA LEU A 26 -10.84 2.26 2.36
C LEU A 26 -10.40 2.04 0.90
N PHE A 27 -9.13 1.71 0.70
CA PHE A 27 -8.57 1.47 -0.62
C PHE A 27 -9.25 0.29 -1.31
N VAL A 28 -9.35 -0.88 -0.67
CA VAL A 28 -9.91 -2.08 -1.32
C VAL A 28 -11.38 -1.89 -1.68
N LYS A 29 -12.12 -1.08 -0.91
CA LYS A 29 -13.48 -0.67 -1.26
C LYS A 29 -13.50 0.20 -2.50
N ALA A 30 -12.63 1.21 -2.58
CA ALA A 30 -12.55 2.12 -3.72
C ALA A 30 -12.06 1.43 -5.00
N ALA A 31 -11.09 0.52 -4.87
CA ALA A 31 -10.49 -0.23 -5.97
C ALA A 31 -11.31 -1.46 -6.41
N GLY A 32 -12.42 -1.77 -5.72
CA GLY A 32 -13.22 -2.96 -6.00
C GLY A 32 -12.51 -4.29 -5.68
N MET A 33 -11.45 -4.25 -4.86
CA MET A 33 -10.61 -5.40 -4.49
C MET A 33 -10.99 -5.95 -3.11
N ASN A 34 -12.28 -6.12 -2.83
CA ASN A 34 -12.77 -6.48 -1.49
C ASN A 34 -12.57 -7.97 -1.15
N PHE A 35 -11.31 -8.41 -1.12
CA PHE A 35 -10.90 -9.76 -0.76
C PHE A 35 -10.52 -9.83 0.72
N PRO A 36 -10.98 -10.85 1.49
CA PRO A 36 -10.73 -10.92 2.93
C PRO A 36 -9.24 -10.98 3.32
N ARG A 37 -8.37 -11.47 2.42
CA ARG A 37 -6.90 -11.47 2.62
C ARG A 37 -6.27 -10.10 2.86
N PHE A 38 -7.00 -9.02 2.57
CA PHE A 38 -6.56 -7.65 2.82
C PHE A 38 -7.17 -7.03 4.08
N THR A 39 -8.19 -7.64 4.68
CA THR A 39 -9.00 -6.99 5.73
C THR A 39 -9.25 -7.83 6.97
N ASP A 40 -8.90 -9.13 6.91
CA ASP A 40 -9.08 -10.13 7.96
C ASP A 40 -7.78 -10.93 8.15
N HIS A 41 -7.20 -10.86 9.35
CA HIS A 41 -5.95 -11.55 9.65
C HIS A 41 -6.10 -13.07 9.71
N GLU A 42 -7.20 -13.58 10.25
CA GLU A 42 -7.42 -15.02 10.40
C GLU A 42 -7.69 -15.66 9.05
N PHE A 43 -8.50 -15.01 8.20
CA PHE A 43 -8.72 -15.47 6.84
C PHE A 43 -7.41 -15.51 6.05
N ALA A 44 -6.61 -14.45 6.11
CA ALA A 44 -5.33 -14.39 5.43
C ALA A 44 -4.37 -15.50 5.89
N ARG A 45 -4.34 -15.80 7.20
CA ARG A 45 -3.56 -16.92 7.75
C ARG A 45 -4.02 -18.27 7.22
N ASN A 46 -5.33 -18.48 7.09
CA ASN A 46 -5.87 -19.70 6.49
C ASN A 46 -5.50 -19.85 5.01
N GLU A 47 -5.18 -18.75 4.32
CA GLU A 47 -4.61 -18.76 2.96
C GLU A 47 -3.07 -18.88 2.92
N GLY A 48 -2.41 -19.05 4.07
CA GLY A 48 -0.96 -19.20 4.18
C GLY A 48 -0.17 -17.89 4.28
N LEU A 49 -0.83 -16.76 4.53
CA LEU A 49 -0.19 -15.46 4.75
C LEU A 49 0.10 -15.23 6.24
N PRO A 50 1.04 -14.34 6.62
CA PRO A 50 1.30 -14.04 8.04
C PRO A 50 0.13 -13.32 8.75
N GLY A 51 -0.79 -12.75 7.98
CA GLY A 51 -1.94 -11.97 8.39
C GLY A 51 -2.46 -11.18 7.19
N ALA A 52 -3.44 -10.29 7.39
CA ALA A 52 -3.90 -9.40 6.35
C ALA A 52 -2.73 -8.57 5.79
N ILE A 53 -2.66 -8.46 4.47
CA ILE A 53 -1.57 -7.79 3.76
C ILE A 53 -2.06 -6.54 3.02
N VAL A 54 -1.15 -5.63 2.71
CA VAL A 54 -1.41 -4.48 1.84
C VAL A 54 -1.52 -4.96 0.38
N PRO A 55 -2.54 -4.56 -0.41
CA PRO A 55 -2.61 -4.88 -1.83
C PRO A 55 -1.40 -4.32 -2.59
N GLY A 56 -0.79 -5.10 -3.47
CA GLY A 56 0.39 -4.66 -4.24
C GLY A 56 0.15 -3.35 -5.01
N VAL A 57 -1.02 -3.20 -5.63
CA VAL A 57 -1.41 -1.96 -6.35
C VAL A 57 -1.56 -0.75 -5.43
N MET A 58 -1.88 -0.95 -4.15
CA MET A 58 -1.89 0.13 -3.15
C MET A 58 -0.46 0.57 -2.85
N SER A 59 0.45 -0.38 -2.65
CA SER A 59 1.88 -0.09 -2.45
C SER A 59 2.47 0.66 -3.64
N GLN A 60 2.14 0.25 -4.87
CA GLN A 60 2.57 0.95 -6.08
C GLN A 60 2.01 2.37 -6.19
N GLY A 61 0.80 2.62 -5.67
CA GLY A 61 0.20 3.96 -5.67
C GLY A 61 0.86 4.95 -4.71
N PHE A 62 1.75 4.49 -3.82
CA PHE A 62 2.56 5.36 -2.95
C PHE A 62 3.93 5.70 -3.53
N LEU A 63 4.36 5.02 -4.60
CA LEU A 63 5.65 5.22 -5.29
C LEU A 63 5.47 6.17 -6.48
#